data_AF-A0A3L7U6W1-F1
#
_entry.id   AF-A0A3L7U6W1-F1
#
_cell.length_a   1.000
_cell.length_b   1.000
_cell.length_c   1.000
_cell.angle_alpha   90.00
_cell.angle_beta   90.00
_cell.angle_gamma   90.00
#
_symmetry.space_group_name_H-M   'P 1'
#
loop_
_entity.id
_entity.type
_entity.pdbx_description
1 polymer ?
#
loop_
_entity_poly.entity_id
_entity_poly.type
_entity_poly.pdbx_seq_one_letter_code
_entity_poly.pdbx_strand_id
1 'polypeptide(L)'
;MWEYHDGRICAYLRRFGRPYYGWRWYRDFTASAGITSFQNSTNLGLHGNYGTNEYANWSMPFWNAFGIGWQLGVRGVQANFQSTELKNASGDTLLKQNARNQFFLTTGFFTRAFEGRGLQGGVVYDYLRDNWYDDVDVSQVRGELSYVWGYHEVGFWGAANVADTNGIFGSTSTAPTNSASTLDLYTAFYRMQFGDANEWKVWGGATGSSDGIIGTLLRAPMTRSLAMEGTFTYVIPGPSQTVVLPPPGGGTIRYSEQAWNVSVNLVYYPACRSRRSLASPYRPLFDVADNGSMIRSISIPKP
;
A
#
# COMPACT_ATOMS: atom_id res chain seq x y z
N MET A 1 26.31 32.61 33.70
CA MET A 1 26.86 31.32 34.15
C MET A 1 25.71 30.33 34.04
N TRP A 2 25.69 29.50 33.00
CA TRP A 2 24.54 28.67 32.65
C TRP A 2 24.47 27.47 33.62
N GLU A 3 23.47 27.49 34.51
CA GLU A 3 23.24 26.42 35.48
C GLU A 3 22.79 25.15 34.76
N TYR A 4 23.60 24.10 34.87
CA TYR A 4 23.23 22.74 34.47
C TYR A 4 22.20 22.19 35.47
N HIS A 5 20.92 22.17 35.09
CA HIS A 5 19.90 21.45 35.84
C HIS A 5 20.04 19.93 35.64
N ASP A 6 20.91 19.30 36.42
CA ASP A 6 20.96 17.83 36.57
C ASP A 6 19.85 17.35 37.53
N GLY A 7 18.60 17.42 37.05
CA GLY A 7 17.45 16.87 37.76
C GLY A 7 17.37 15.34 37.60
N ARG A 8 17.05 14.63 38.70
CA ARG A 8 16.72 13.18 38.68
C ARG A 8 15.65 12.82 37.65
N ILE A 9 14.74 13.76 37.34
CA ILE A 9 13.73 13.64 36.29
C ILE A 9 14.37 13.65 34.89
N CYS A 10 15.32 14.54 34.62
CA CYS A 10 16.08 14.55 33.36
C CYS A 10 16.93 13.29 33.19
N ALA A 11 17.53 12.78 34.26
CA ALA A 11 18.26 11.51 34.25
C ALA A 11 17.33 10.28 34.05
N TYR A 12 16.12 10.32 34.62
CA TYR A 12 15.06 9.34 34.39
C TYR A 12 14.58 9.40 32.93
N LEU A 13 14.27 10.58 32.41
CA LEU A 13 13.92 10.86 31.01
C LEU A 13 15.00 10.39 30.01
N ARG A 14 16.29 10.59 30.32
CA ARG A 14 17.42 10.07 29.52
C ARG A 14 17.51 8.54 29.48
N ARG A 15 16.96 7.81 30.47
CA ARG A 15 16.86 6.34 30.42
C ARG A 15 15.78 5.87 29.43
N PHE A 16 14.75 6.67 29.16
CA PHE A 16 13.71 6.33 28.18
C PHE A 16 14.14 6.54 26.73
N GLY A 17 15.18 7.33 26.48
CA GLY A 17 15.68 7.64 25.13
C GLY A 17 16.72 6.66 24.58
N ARG A 18 17.19 5.67 25.35
CA ARG A 18 18.15 4.67 24.85
C ARG A 18 17.40 3.56 24.13
N PRO A 19 17.43 3.48 22.79
CA PRO A 19 16.68 2.47 22.05
C PRO A 19 17.01 1.07 22.62
N TYR A 20 16.00 0.23 22.83
CA TYR A 20 16.12 -1.10 23.45
C TYR A 20 17.26 -1.96 22.85
N TYR A 21 17.64 -1.67 21.60
CA TYR A 21 18.87 -2.08 20.95
C TYR A 21 19.44 -0.87 20.20
N GLY A 22 20.75 -0.61 20.28
CA GLY A 22 21.43 0.49 19.57
C GLY A 22 20.97 0.64 18.11
N TRP A 23 19.98 1.51 17.90
CA TRP A 23 19.29 1.69 16.64
C TRP A 23 20.24 2.34 15.63
N ARG A 24 20.18 1.89 14.40
CA ARG A 24 20.96 2.44 13.30
C ARG A 24 20.08 2.44 12.07
N TRP A 25 20.01 3.57 11.37
CA TRP A 25 19.11 3.79 10.24
C TRP A 25 19.18 2.68 9.18
N TYR A 26 20.38 2.18 8.86
CA TYR A 26 20.60 1.17 7.81
C TYR A 26 20.12 -0.24 8.21
N ARG A 27 19.75 -0.47 9.48
CA ARG A 27 19.22 -1.77 9.95
C ARG A 27 17.74 -1.94 9.66
N ASP A 28 17.00 -0.83 9.66
CA ASP A 28 15.54 -0.77 9.55
C ASP A 28 15.13 -0.02 8.28
N PHE A 29 16.02 -0.04 7.28
CA PHE A 29 15.83 0.44 5.93
C PHE A 29 15.76 -0.74 4.97
N THR A 30 14.83 -0.68 4.04
CA THR A 30 14.71 -1.61 2.91
C THR A 30 14.43 -0.82 1.65
N ALA A 31 15.03 -1.23 0.54
CA ALA A 31 14.72 -0.71 -0.78
C ALA A 31 14.41 -1.86 -1.71
N SER A 32 13.63 -1.62 -2.75
CA SER A 32 13.27 -2.65 -3.69
C SER A 32 12.98 -2.09 -5.07
N ALA A 33 13.19 -2.93 -6.07
CA ALA A 33 12.78 -2.69 -7.44
C ALA A 33 12.25 -4.00 -8.03
N GLY A 34 11.26 -3.90 -8.91
CA GLY A 34 10.59 -5.06 -9.47
C GLY A 34 9.61 -4.72 -10.57
N ILE A 35 8.82 -5.73 -10.92
CA ILE A 35 7.74 -5.63 -11.89
C ILE A 35 6.40 -5.70 -11.18
N THR A 36 5.42 -4.98 -11.70
CA THR A 36 4.04 -5.04 -11.22
C THR A 36 3.09 -5.09 -12.40
N SER A 37 2.00 -5.83 -12.20
CA SER A 37 0.86 -5.81 -13.08
C SER A 37 -0.41 -5.67 -12.25
N PHE A 38 -1.31 -4.80 -12.69
CA PHE A 38 -2.52 -4.53 -11.92
C PHE A 38 -3.66 -4.00 -12.77
N GLN A 39 -4.86 -4.24 -12.28
CA GLN A 39 -6.09 -3.67 -12.80
C GLN A 39 -6.95 -3.16 -11.64
N ASN A 40 -7.52 -1.98 -11.80
CA ASN A 40 -8.47 -1.38 -10.87
C ASN A 40 -9.75 -1.01 -11.65
N SER A 41 -10.84 -0.71 -10.95
CA SER A 41 -12.10 -0.27 -11.59
C SER A 41 -11.94 1.02 -12.40
N THR A 42 -10.95 1.86 -12.06
CA THR A 42 -10.56 3.04 -12.86
C THR A 42 -10.11 2.73 -14.29
N ASN A 43 -9.76 1.47 -14.57
CA ASN A 43 -9.38 1.04 -15.92
C ASN A 43 -10.60 0.60 -16.75
N LEU A 44 -11.82 0.70 -16.20
CA LEU A 44 -13.10 0.42 -16.85
C LEU A 44 -13.21 -1.00 -17.43
N GLY A 45 -12.41 -1.95 -16.94
CA GLY A 45 -12.34 -3.29 -17.51
C GLY A 45 -11.67 -3.39 -18.88
N LEU A 46 -11.09 -2.29 -19.40
CA LEU A 46 -10.54 -2.23 -20.76
C LEU A 46 -9.12 -2.81 -20.85
N HIS A 47 -8.32 -2.66 -19.79
CA HIS A 47 -6.92 -3.09 -19.81
C HIS A 47 -6.34 -3.36 -18.41
N GLY A 48 -5.41 -4.31 -18.35
CA GLY A 48 -4.47 -4.47 -17.25
C GLY A 48 -3.24 -3.59 -17.47
N ASN A 49 -2.69 -3.02 -16.42
CA ASN A 49 -1.44 -2.26 -16.48
C ASN A 49 -0.28 -3.21 -16.22
N TYR A 50 0.82 -3.02 -16.95
CA TYR A 50 2.09 -3.70 -16.70
C TYR A 50 3.21 -2.67 -16.66
N GLY A 51 4.13 -2.84 -15.71
CA GLY A 51 5.20 -1.87 -15.53
C GLY A 51 6.22 -2.25 -14.47
N THR A 52 7.02 -1.27 -14.11
CA THR A 52 8.02 -1.34 -13.06
C THR A 52 7.50 -0.69 -11.78
N ASN A 53 7.99 -1.18 -10.64
CA ASN A 53 7.81 -0.48 -9.37
C ASN A 53 9.13 -0.43 -8.61
N GLU A 54 9.35 0.66 -7.89
CA GLU A 54 10.44 0.80 -6.94
C GLU A 54 9.89 1.32 -5.62
N TYR A 55 10.39 0.82 -4.49
CA TYR A 55 10.03 1.37 -3.20
C TYR A 55 11.21 1.45 -2.24
N ALA A 56 11.12 2.37 -1.30
CA ALA A 56 11.98 2.44 -0.12
C ALA A 56 11.11 2.51 1.12
N ASN A 57 11.44 1.74 2.15
CA ASN A 57 10.72 1.70 3.41
C ASN A 57 11.73 1.81 4.56
N TRP A 58 11.51 2.80 5.41
CA TRP A 58 12.40 3.15 6.50
C TRP A 58 11.61 3.33 7.80
N SER A 59 12.27 3.09 8.92
CA SER A 59 11.65 3.23 10.23
C SER A 59 12.66 3.55 11.33
N MET A 60 12.15 4.17 12.39
CA MET A 60 12.94 4.61 13.53
C MET A 60 12.14 4.47 14.83
N PRO A 61 12.81 4.34 15.99
CA PRO A 61 12.16 4.45 17.28
C PRO A 61 11.60 5.87 17.44
N PHE A 62 10.27 5.98 17.59
CA PHE A 62 9.64 7.26 17.92
C PHE A 62 9.49 7.41 19.43
N TRP A 63 8.87 6.41 20.06
CA TRP A 63 8.72 6.36 21.51
C TRP A 63 9.18 5.01 22.06
N ASN A 64 10.45 4.97 22.42
CA ASN A 64 11.12 3.77 22.89
C ASN A 64 10.52 3.18 24.18
N ALA A 65 10.09 4.03 25.13
CA ALA A 65 9.47 3.58 26.39
C ALA A 65 8.22 2.70 26.19
N PHE A 66 7.43 2.97 25.16
CA PHE A 66 6.21 2.24 24.82
C PHE A 66 6.39 1.27 23.65
N GLY A 67 7.63 1.11 23.14
CA GLY A 67 7.91 0.27 21.98
C GLY A 67 7.31 0.77 20.67
N ILE A 68 7.03 2.07 20.55
CA ILE A 68 6.40 2.66 19.36
C ILE A 68 7.48 3.07 18.36
N GLY A 69 7.41 2.50 17.16
CA GLY A 69 8.16 2.90 15.98
C GLY A 69 7.36 3.86 15.10
N TRP A 70 8.08 4.68 14.36
CA TRP A 70 7.55 5.44 13.23
C TRP A 70 8.14 4.90 11.94
N GLN A 71 7.33 4.81 10.89
CA GLN A 71 7.75 4.39 9.57
C GLN A 71 7.41 5.43 8.51
N LEU A 72 8.26 5.47 7.48
CA LEU A 72 8.11 6.28 6.28
C LEU A 72 8.54 5.43 5.08
N GLY A 73 7.66 5.34 4.10
CA GLY A 73 7.92 4.60 2.87
C GLY A 73 7.39 5.35 1.66
N VAL A 74 8.09 5.18 0.54
CA VAL A 74 7.72 5.76 -0.76
C VAL A 74 7.79 4.68 -1.83
N ARG A 75 6.85 4.69 -2.77
CA ARG A 75 6.84 3.78 -3.93
C ARG A 75 6.51 4.55 -5.20
N GLY A 76 7.30 4.33 -6.24
CA GLY A 76 7.00 4.76 -7.60
C GLY A 76 6.54 3.56 -8.43
N VAL A 77 5.53 3.76 -9.26
CA VAL A 77 5.09 2.78 -10.27
C VAL A 77 5.03 3.49 -11.61
N GLN A 78 5.72 2.95 -12.61
CA GLN A 78 5.64 3.39 -13.99
C GLN A 78 5.09 2.24 -14.82
N ALA A 79 3.91 2.43 -15.42
CA ALA A 79 3.21 1.37 -16.14
C ALA A 79 2.63 1.84 -17.47
N ASN A 80 2.29 0.88 -18.33
CA ASN A 80 1.69 1.12 -19.64
C ASN A 80 2.54 2.05 -20.55
N PHE A 81 3.76 1.62 -20.86
CA PHE A 81 4.69 2.38 -21.71
C PHE A 81 4.21 2.53 -23.17
N GLN A 82 3.11 1.90 -23.56
CA GLN A 82 2.53 1.99 -24.89
C GLN A 82 1.36 2.98 -24.90
N SER A 83 1.39 3.95 -25.80
CA SER A 83 0.27 4.87 -25.99
C SER A 83 -0.84 4.17 -26.78
N THR A 84 -2.07 4.27 -26.27
CA THR A 84 -3.27 3.79 -26.96
C THR A 84 -4.23 4.96 -27.13
N GLU A 85 -4.70 5.18 -28.35
CA GLU A 85 -5.70 6.20 -28.67
C GLU A 85 -6.95 5.52 -29.22
N LEU A 86 -8.09 5.75 -28.58
CA LEU A 86 -9.42 5.38 -29.09
C LEU A 86 -10.03 6.61 -29.75
N LYS A 87 -10.32 6.52 -31.04
CA LYS A 87 -10.97 7.57 -31.82
C LYS A 87 -12.40 7.18 -32.17
N ASN A 88 -13.31 8.14 -32.21
CA ASN A 88 -14.66 7.95 -32.72
C ASN A 88 -14.62 7.74 -34.25
N ALA A 89 -15.72 7.26 -34.84
CA ALA A 89 -15.91 7.19 -36.28
C ALA A 89 -15.72 8.55 -36.99
N SER A 90 -15.94 9.66 -36.29
CA SER A 90 -15.69 11.03 -36.76
C SER A 90 -14.21 11.46 -36.72
N GLY A 91 -13.30 10.62 -36.21
CA GLY A 91 -11.88 10.92 -36.08
C GLY A 91 -11.46 11.62 -34.79
N ASP A 92 -12.41 12.07 -33.96
CA ASP A 92 -12.14 12.69 -32.66
C ASP A 92 -11.62 11.68 -31.62
N THR A 93 -10.57 12.04 -30.89
CA THR A 93 -10.01 11.19 -29.83
C THR A 93 -10.97 11.15 -28.63
N LEU A 94 -11.56 9.98 -28.38
CA LEU A 94 -12.46 9.72 -27.26
C LEU A 94 -11.68 9.46 -25.97
N LEU A 95 -10.60 8.67 -26.06
CA LEU A 95 -9.72 8.36 -24.95
C LEU A 95 -8.28 8.31 -25.46
N LYS A 96 -7.37 9.00 -24.76
CA LYS A 96 -5.93 8.92 -24.97
C LYS A 96 -5.28 8.36 -23.72
N GLN A 97 -4.53 7.29 -23.87
CA GLN A 97 -3.68 6.74 -22.83
C GLN A 97 -2.21 7.04 -23.14
N ASN A 98 -1.52 7.60 -22.15
CA ASN A 98 -0.07 7.70 -22.11
C ASN A 98 0.48 6.77 -21.02
N ALA A 99 1.78 6.85 -20.74
CA ALA A 99 2.39 6.16 -19.61
C ALA A 99 1.72 6.56 -18.29
N ARG A 100 1.38 5.56 -17.46
CA ARG A 100 0.90 5.75 -16.09
C ARG A 100 2.07 5.98 -15.17
N ASN A 101 1.99 7.04 -14.38
CA ASN A 101 2.92 7.25 -13.27
C ASN A 101 2.12 7.37 -11.98
N GLN A 102 2.43 6.51 -11.02
CA GLN A 102 1.85 6.55 -9.69
C GLN A 102 2.94 6.72 -8.65
N PHE A 103 2.64 7.57 -7.68
CA PHE A 103 3.50 7.81 -6.52
C PHE A 103 2.71 7.53 -5.25
N PHE A 104 3.24 6.64 -4.41
CA PHE A 104 2.68 6.28 -3.12
C PHE A 104 3.60 6.78 -2.00
N LEU A 105 2.99 7.31 -0.95
CA LEU A 105 3.65 7.70 0.29
C LEU A 105 2.91 7.02 1.46
N THR A 106 3.64 6.29 2.29
CA THR A 106 3.14 5.63 3.49
C THR A 106 3.86 6.18 4.70
N THR A 107 3.14 6.67 5.71
CA THR A 107 3.74 7.12 6.97
C THR A 107 2.85 6.74 8.16
N GLY A 108 3.45 6.35 9.28
CA GLY A 108 2.63 6.03 10.45
C GLY A 108 3.38 5.40 11.61
N PHE A 109 2.61 4.97 12.60
CA PHE A 109 3.13 4.45 13.86
C PHE A 109 2.77 2.98 14.03
N PHE A 110 3.68 2.25 14.64
CA PHE A 110 3.50 0.82 14.88
C PHE A 110 4.18 0.38 16.17
N THR A 111 3.75 -0.78 16.67
CA THR A 111 4.40 -1.53 17.72
C THR A 111 4.60 -2.97 17.25
N ARG A 112 5.70 -3.60 17.67
CA ARG A 112 6.04 -4.98 17.34
C ARG A 112 5.99 -5.82 18.61
N ALA A 113 5.54 -7.07 18.49
CA ALA A 113 5.58 -8.03 19.57
C ALA A 113 7.06 -8.32 19.93
N PHE A 114 7.39 -8.23 21.21
CA PHE A 114 8.72 -8.56 21.71
C PHE A 114 8.87 -10.08 21.87
N GLU A 115 10.06 -10.61 21.60
CA GLU A 115 10.40 -12.02 21.87
C GLU A 115 9.55 -13.07 21.14
N GLY A 116 8.92 -12.69 20.03
CA GLY A 116 8.15 -13.62 19.19
C GLY A 116 6.82 -14.06 19.80
N ARG A 117 6.33 -13.35 20.83
CA ARG A 117 4.99 -13.55 21.42
C ARG A 117 4.36 -12.23 21.82
N GLY A 118 3.08 -12.04 21.49
CA GLY A 118 2.31 -10.89 21.95
C GLY A 118 1.59 -10.15 20.84
N LEU A 119 0.99 -9.02 21.21
CA LEU A 119 0.27 -8.15 20.29
C LEU A 119 1.26 -7.27 19.51
N GLN A 120 1.02 -7.15 18.21
CA GLN A 120 1.64 -6.15 17.36
C GLN A 120 0.56 -5.45 16.54
N GLY A 121 0.84 -4.23 16.13
CA GLY A 121 -0.14 -3.48 15.36
C GLY A 121 0.30 -2.05 15.12
N GLY A 122 -0.49 -1.33 14.34
CA GLY A 122 -0.22 0.05 14.03
C GLY A 122 -1.26 0.65 13.10
N VAL A 123 -1.01 1.90 12.73
CA VAL A 123 -1.84 2.64 11.79
C VAL A 123 -0.91 3.48 10.92
N VAL A 124 -1.17 3.47 9.62
CA VAL A 124 -0.47 4.26 8.61
C VAL A 124 -1.46 5.08 7.80
N TYR A 125 -1.00 6.24 7.36
CA TYR A 125 -1.62 7.06 6.36
C TYR A 125 -0.90 6.81 5.03
N ASP A 126 -1.68 6.43 4.01
CA ASP A 126 -1.22 6.20 2.66
C ASP A 126 -1.78 7.29 1.74
N TYR A 127 -0.92 7.91 0.95
CA TYR A 127 -1.28 8.90 -0.07
C TYR A 127 -0.85 8.39 -1.44
N LEU A 128 -1.72 8.55 -2.44
CA LEU A 128 -1.48 8.19 -3.82
C LEU A 128 -1.75 9.38 -4.72
N ARG A 129 -0.75 9.70 -5.53
CA ARG A 129 -0.88 10.57 -6.71
C ARG A 129 -0.78 9.73 -7.98
N ASP A 130 -1.78 9.80 -8.83
CA ASP A 130 -1.89 9.00 -10.04
C ASP A 130 -2.11 9.92 -11.25
N ASN A 131 -1.23 9.80 -12.25
CA ASN A 131 -1.40 10.44 -13.55
C ASN A 131 -1.71 9.35 -14.58
N TRP A 132 -2.99 9.28 -14.98
CA TRP A 132 -3.49 8.28 -15.93
C TRP A 132 -4.40 8.88 -17.00
N TYR A 133 -5.68 9.10 -16.67
CA TYR A 133 -6.64 9.84 -17.52
C TYR A 133 -6.79 11.30 -17.07
N ASP A 134 -6.61 11.53 -15.76
CA ASP A 134 -6.57 12.83 -15.10
C ASP A 134 -5.53 12.75 -13.97
N ASP A 135 -5.09 13.89 -13.45
CA ASP A 135 -4.25 13.96 -12.25
C ASP A 135 -5.13 13.78 -11.01
N VAL A 136 -4.98 12.66 -10.31
CA VAL A 136 -5.81 12.36 -9.15
C VAL A 136 -5.00 12.11 -7.89
N ASP A 137 -5.37 12.84 -6.85
CA ASP A 137 -4.85 12.68 -5.48
C ASP A 137 -5.89 11.99 -4.60
N VAL A 138 -5.52 10.88 -3.96
CA VAL A 138 -6.38 10.17 -3.01
C VAL A 138 -5.58 9.74 -1.79
N SER A 139 -6.26 9.56 -0.67
CA SER A 139 -5.62 9.06 0.54
C SER A 139 -6.50 8.07 1.30
N GLN A 140 -5.82 7.17 2.01
CA GLN A 140 -6.45 6.17 2.86
C GLN A 140 -5.71 6.04 4.20
N VAL A 141 -6.39 5.56 5.22
CA VAL A 141 -5.79 5.12 6.48
C VAL A 141 -5.84 3.60 6.53
N ARG A 142 -4.70 2.97 6.80
CA ARG A 142 -4.55 1.52 6.88
C ARG A 142 -4.09 1.11 8.27
N GLY A 143 -4.81 0.18 8.87
CA GLY A 143 -4.50 -0.38 10.20
C GLY A 143 -4.23 -1.87 10.11
N GLU A 144 -3.33 -2.36 10.95
CA GLU A 144 -3.06 -3.79 11.16
C GLU A 144 -3.02 -4.03 12.67
N LEU A 145 -3.71 -5.07 13.15
CA LEU A 145 -3.64 -5.57 14.51
C LEU A 145 -3.51 -7.08 14.46
N SER A 146 -2.53 -7.63 15.16
CA SER A 146 -2.29 -9.07 15.14
C SER A 146 -1.66 -9.58 16.43
N TYR A 147 -1.79 -10.88 16.61
CA TYR A 147 -1.18 -11.62 17.70
C TYR A 147 -0.15 -12.58 17.12
N VAL A 148 1.07 -12.53 17.65
CA VAL A 148 2.20 -13.37 17.24
C VAL A 148 2.41 -14.45 18.30
N TRP A 149 2.61 -15.70 17.88
CA TRP A 149 3.05 -16.80 18.74
C TRP A 149 4.03 -17.71 18.01
N GLY A 150 5.32 -17.57 18.37
CA GLY A 150 6.39 -18.32 17.70
C GLY A 150 6.50 -17.93 16.23
N TYR A 151 6.25 -18.88 15.33
CA TYR A 151 6.34 -18.70 13.88
C TYR A 151 5.00 -18.33 13.23
N HIS A 152 3.94 -18.20 14.02
CA HIS A 152 2.59 -17.98 13.55
C HIS A 152 2.09 -16.61 13.99
N GLU A 153 1.27 -16.02 13.15
CA GLU A 153 0.62 -14.75 13.41
C GLU A 153 -0.77 -14.76 12.79
N VAL A 154 -1.77 -14.32 13.55
CA VAL A 154 -3.13 -14.08 13.06
C VAL A 154 -3.49 -12.65 13.37
N GLY A 155 -4.19 -12.01 12.44
CA GLY A 155 -4.61 -10.65 12.66
C GLY A 155 -5.67 -10.20 11.70
N PHE A 156 -5.95 -8.92 11.82
CA PHE A 156 -6.84 -8.17 10.98
C PHE A 156 -6.08 -6.99 10.40
N TRP A 157 -6.25 -6.74 9.11
CA TRP A 157 -5.83 -5.50 8.50
C TRP A 157 -6.97 -4.93 7.65
N GLY A 158 -7.07 -3.61 7.66
CA GLY A 158 -8.08 -2.91 6.89
C GLY A 158 -7.59 -1.55 6.45
N ALA A 159 -8.25 -1.02 5.42
CA ALA A 159 -7.98 0.30 4.87
C ALA A 159 -9.32 1.03 4.71
N ALA A 160 -9.33 2.34 5.00
CA ALA A 160 -10.49 3.19 4.82
C ALA A 160 -10.10 4.47 4.07
N ASN A 161 -10.92 4.89 3.10
CA ASN A 161 -10.71 6.15 2.40
C ASN A 161 -10.80 7.35 3.36
N VAL A 162 -9.99 8.39 3.12
CA VAL A 162 -10.01 9.64 3.90
C VAL A 162 -10.17 10.89 3.02
N ALA A 163 -9.63 10.88 1.80
CA ALA A 163 -9.80 11.99 0.87
C ALA A 163 -10.08 11.48 -0.54
N ASP A 164 -11.10 12.09 -1.13
CA ASP A 164 -11.53 11.89 -2.51
C ASP A 164 -11.15 13.09 -3.37
N THR A 165 -10.97 12.83 -4.67
CA THR A 165 -10.84 13.89 -5.69
C THR A 165 -12.01 13.80 -6.66
N ASN A 166 -12.62 14.95 -6.97
CA ASN A 166 -13.72 15.04 -7.93
C ASN A 166 -13.17 15.13 -9.36
N GLY A 167 -13.65 14.26 -10.26
CA GLY A 167 -13.30 14.29 -11.68
C GLY A 167 -12.29 13.21 -12.08
N ILE A 168 -12.74 12.28 -12.92
CA ILE A 168 -11.90 11.29 -13.64
C ILE A 168 -11.95 11.53 -15.16
N PHE A 169 -12.95 12.29 -15.63
CA PHE A 169 -13.19 12.60 -17.05
C PHE A 169 -13.69 14.05 -17.20
N GLY A 170 -12.79 15.03 -17.11
CA GLY A 170 -13.03 16.43 -17.53
C GLY A 170 -14.35 17.09 -17.12
N SER A 171 -14.30 18.03 -16.17
CA SER A 171 -15.45 18.86 -15.77
C SER A 171 -16.06 19.62 -16.95
N THR A 172 -17.17 19.13 -17.49
CA THR A 172 -18.20 19.97 -18.13
C THR A 172 -19.42 20.00 -17.23
N SER A 173 -20.01 21.18 -17.06
CA SER A 173 -21.03 21.57 -16.07
C SER A 173 -22.36 20.80 -16.11
N THR A 174 -22.43 19.69 -16.83
CA THR A 174 -23.66 18.92 -17.10
C THR A 174 -23.47 17.40 -17.00
N ALA A 175 -22.27 16.90 -16.67
CA ALA A 175 -22.01 15.47 -16.47
C ALA A 175 -21.99 15.13 -14.96
N PRO A 176 -22.51 13.96 -14.53
CA PRO A 176 -22.43 13.54 -13.14
C PRO A 176 -20.95 13.47 -12.71
N THR A 177 -20.62 14.16 -11.63
CA THR A 177 -19.28 14.16 -11.02
C THR A 177 -18.96 12.76 -10.50
N ASN A 178 -18.29 11.95 -11.32
CA ASN A 178 -17.65 10.72 -10.87
C ASN A 178 -16.46 11.11 -9.98
N SER A 179 -16.49 10.74 -8.70
CA SER A 179 -15.37 10.97 -7.78
C SER A 179 -14.42 9.78 -7.77
N ALA A 180 -13.14 10.07 -7.73
CA ALA A 180 -12.10 9.09 -7.52
C ALA A 180 -11.93 8.84 -6.03
N SER A 181 -12.04 7.57 -5.65
CA SER A 181 -11.89 7.11 -4.27
C SER A 181 -11.01 5.86 -4.19
N THR A 182 -10.87 5.31 -2.99
CA THR A 182 -10.24 4.02 -2.70
C THR A 182 -11.25 3.07 -2.09
N LEU A 183 -11.16 1.78 -2.41
CA LEU A 183 -12.00 0.78 -1.77
C LEU A 183 -11.64 0.63 -0.29
N ASP A 184 -12.65 0.64 0.56
CA ASP A 184 -12.50 0.23 1.94
C ASP A 184 -12.29 -1.29 2.00
N LEU A 185 -11.28 -1.73 2.75
CA LEU A 185 -10.87 -3.13 2.87
C LEU A 185 -11.00 -3.60 4.30
N TYR A 186 -11.60 -4.77 4.51
CA TYR A 186 -11.73 -5.41 5.80
C TYR A 186 -11.30 -6.87 5.68
N THR A 187 -10.08 -7.19 6.14
CA THR A 187 -9.48 -8.50 5.89
C THR A 187 -8.88 -9.13 7.13
N ALA A 188 -9.15 -10.42 7.31
CA ALA A 188 -8.42 -11.25 8.24
C ALA A 188 -7.21 -11.82 7.53
N PHE A 189 -6.10 -11.98 8.25
CA PHE A 189 -4.89 -12.56 7.70
C PHE A 189 -4.27 -13.58 8.64
N TYR A 190 -3.55 -14.50 8.04
CA TYR A 190 -2.68 -15.44 8.70
C TYR A 190 -1.29 -15.34 8.08
N ARG A 191 -0.28 -15.18 8.92
CA ARG A 191 1.12 -15.07 8.52
C ARG A 191 1.90 -16.18 9.19
N MET A 192 2.63 -16.93 8.38
CA MET A 192 3.54 -17.97 8.81
C MET A 192 4.97 -17.59 8.44
N GLN A 193 5.88 -17.75 9.39
CA GLN A 193 7.30 -17.55 9.19
C GLN A 193 7.98 -18.92 9.14
N PHE A 194 8.75 -19.18 8.09
CA PHE A 194 9.60 -20.37 8.02
C PHE A 194 11.01 -20.02 8.48
N GLY A 195 11.86 -21.06 8.64
CA GLY A 195 13.27 -20.87 8.94
C GLY A 195 13.95 -19.89 7.97
N ASP A 196 15.03 -19.25 8.41
CA ASP A 196 15.78 -18.25 7.63
C ASP A 196 15.00 -16.98 7.24
N ALA A 197 13.96 -16.60 8.00
CA ALA A 197 13.14 -15.39 7.79
C ALA A 197 12.35 -15.38 6.47
N ASN A 198 12.01 -16.56 5.95
CA ASN A 198 10.98 -16.72 4.93
C ASN A 198 9.61 -16.40 5.55
N GLU A 199 8.76 -15.70 4.82
CA GLU A 199 7.45 -15.28 5.29
C GLU A 199 6.39 -15.59 4.24
N TRP A 200 5.27 -16.14 4.68
CA TRP A 200 4.06 -16.28 3.88
C TRP A 200 2.89 -15.66 4.65
N LYS A 201 2.30 -14.61 4.09
CA LYS A 201 1.06 -13.98 4.58
C LYS A 201 -0.03 -14.28 3.59
N VAL A 202 -1.17 -14.80 4.05
CA VAL A 202 -2.39 -14.94 3.27
C VAL A 202 -3.51 -14.18 3.96
N TRP A 203 -4.37 -13.53 3.19
CA TRP A 203 -5.52 -12.79 3.72
C TRP A 203 -6.76 -12.99 2.87
N GLY A 204 -7.90 -12.83 3.52
CA GLY A 204 -9.21 -12.89 2.90
C GLY A 204 -10.20 -12.02 3.66
N GLY A 205 -11.19 -11.47 2.96
CA GLY A 205 -12.16 -10.58 3.57
C GLY A 205 -13.16 -10.00 2.59
N ALA A 206 -13.66 -8.83 2.93
CA ALA A 206 -14.65 -8.11 2.15
C ALA A 206 -14.21 -6.66 1.91
N THR A 207 -14.77 -6.05 0.87
CA THR A 207 -14.66 -4.62 0.57
C THR A 207 -15.89 -3.87 1.06
N GLY A 208 -15.80 -2.54 1.18
CA GLY A 208 -16.95 -1.67 1.45
C GLY A 208 -18.09 -1.80 0.42
N SER A 209 -17.80 -2.32 -0.77
CA SER A 209 -18.78 -2.59 -1.83
C SER A 209 -19.45 -3.97 -1.72
N SER A 210 -19.21 -4.72 -0.64
CA SER A 210 -19.66 -6.12 -0.45
C SER A 210 -19.01 -7.13 -1.39
N ASP A 211 -17.87 -6.79 -2.00
CA ASP A 211 -17.10 -7.72 -2.82
C ASP A 211 -16.13 -8.51 -1.96
N GLY A 212 -15.84 -9.76 -2.34
CA GLY A 212 -14.82 -10.56 -1.66
C GLY A 212 -13.41 -10.15 -2.08
N ILE A 213 -12.45 -10.19 -1.16
CA ILE A 213 -11.03 -9.98 -1.46
C ILE A 213 -10.21 -11.14 -0.92
N ILE A 214 -9.22 -11.57 -1.70
CA ILE A 214 -8.19 -12.51 -1.29
C ILE A 214 -6.82 -12.01 -1.70
N GLY A 215 -5.79 -12.41 -0.97
CA GLY A 215 -4.43 -12.11 -1.37
C GLY A 215 -3.39 -12.90 -0.61
N THR A 216 -2.17 -12.82 -1.10
CA THR A 216 -1.01 -13.48 -0.52
C THR A 216 0.25 -12.65 -0.75
N LEU A 217 1.17 -12.71 0.20
CA LEU A 217 2.52 -12.15 0.15
C LEU A 217 3.48 -13.25 0.53
N LEU A 218 4.51 -13.43 -0.30
CA LEU A 218 5.60 -14.37 -0.09
C LEU A 218 6.90 -13.58 -0.07
N ARG A 219 7.73 -13.79 0.95
CA ARG A 219 9.06 -13.20 1.04
C ARG A 219 10.09 -14.29 1.32
N ALA A 220 11.09 -14.39 0.46
CA ALA A 220 12.12 -15.43 0.51
C ALA A 220 13.52 -14.82 0.45
N PRO A 221 14.31 -14.88 1.55
CA PRO A 221 15.70 -14.45 1.56
C PRO A 221 16.58 -15.25 0.59
N MET A 222 17.21 -14.58 -0.38
CA MET A 222 18.14 -15.21 -1.33
C MET A 222 19.57 -15.22 -0.76
N THR A 223 20.02 -14.06 -0.29
CA THR A 223 21.36 -13.86 0.29
C THR A 223 21.25 -13.19 1.64
N ARG A 224 22.37 -12.70 2.19
CA ARG A 224 22.32 -11.89 3.42
C ARG A 224 21.68 -10.52 3.18
N SER A 225 21.82 -9.96 1.98
CA SER A 225 21.38 -8.59 1.67
C SER A 225 20.24 -8.52 0.66
N LEU A 226 19.83 -9.64 0.06
CA LEU A 226 18.78 -9.68 -0.96
C LEU A 226 17.70 -10.69 -0.58
N ALA A 227 16.43 -10.30 -0.68
CA ALA A 227 15.27 -11.18 -0.65
C ALA A 227 14.44 -11.00 -1.92
N MET A 228 13.70 -12.03 -2.29
CA MET A 228 12.63 -11.94 -3.27
C MET A 228 11.30 -11.74 -2.55
N GLU A 229 10.45 -10.87 -3.07
CA GLU A 229 9.10 -10.61 -2.58
C GLU A 229 8.11 -10.80 -3.73
N GLY A 230 7.05 -11.55 -3.49
CA GLY A 230 5.92 -11.70 -4.40
C GLY A 230 4.63 -11.31 -3.70
N THR A 231 3.81 -10.48 -4.34
CA THR A 231 2.49 -10.11 -3.84
C THR A 231 1.42 -10.43 -4.88
N PHE A 232 0.27 -10.86 -4.39
CA PHE A 232 -0.92 -11.12 -5.18
C PHE A 232 -2.14 -10.63 -4.40
N THR A 233 -2.97 -9.81 -5.01
CA THR A 233 -4.26 -9.38 -4.45
C THR A 233 -5.31 -9.49 -5.54
N TYR A 234 -6.49 -9.99 -5.18
CA TYR A 234 -7.61 -10.15 -6.09
C TYR A 234 -8.92 -9.80 -5.39
N VAL A 235 -9.66 -8.87 -5.98
CA VAL A 235 -11.03 -8.52 -5.61
C VAL A 235 -11.97 -9.26 -6.56
N ILE A 236 -12.83 -10.08 -5.99
CA ILE A 236 -13.83 -10.87 -6.70
C ILE A 236 -14.85 -9.92 -7.32
N PRO A 237 -15.11 -10.01 -8.63
CA PRO A 237 -15.98 -9.08 -9.31
C PRO A 237 -17.42 -9.09 -8.79
N GLY A 238 -17.92 -7.90 -8.46
CA GLY A 238 -19.32 -7.65 -8.16
C GLY A 238 -20.21 -7.52 -9.40
N PRO A 239 -21.50 -7.19 -9.23
CA PRO A 239 -22.42 -6.95 -10.33
C PRO A 239 -21.93 -5.82 -11.25
N SER A 240 -22.25 -5.91 -12.55
CA SER A 240 -21.79 -4.92 -13.54
C SER A 240 -22.34 -3.53 -13.25
N GLN A 241 -21.47 -2.54 -13.27
CA GLN A 241 -21.82 -1.13 -13.21
C GLN A 241 -21.80 -0.51 -14.60
N THR A 242 -22.54 0.59 -14.75
CA THR A 242 -22.71 1.30 -16.02
C THR A 242 -22.26 2.74 -15.83
N VAL A 243 -21.16 3.13 -16.49
CA VAL A 243 -20.63 4.50 -16.46
C VAL A 243 -21.00 5.20 -17.76
N VAL A 244 -21.55 6.41 -17.64
CA VAL A 244 -21.85 7.28 -18.77
C VAL A 244 -20.67 8.22 -19.01
N LEU A 245 -20.14 8.23 -20.24
CA LEU A 245 -19.05 9.11 -20.65
C LEU A 245 -19.56 10.54 -20.87
N PRO A 246 -18.75 11.58 -20.57
CA PRO A 246 -19.14 12.96 -20.81
C PRO A 246 -19.41 13.27 -22.30
N PRO A 247 -20.25 14.27 -22.63
CA PRO A 247 -20.37 14.81 -23.99
C PRO A 247 -19.01 15.32 -24.53
N PRO A 248 -18.76 15.30 -25.85
CA PRO A 248 -19.74 15.15 -26.94
C PRO A 248 -19.95 13.70 -27.43
N GLY A 249 -19.35 12.71 -26.75
CA GLY A 249 -19.37 11.30 -27.18
C GLY A 249 -20.50 10.42 -26.59
N GLY A 250 -21.15 10.84 -25.51
CA GLY A 250 -22.41 10.25 -25.00
C GLY A 250 -22.48 8.72 -24.89
N GLY A 251 -21.35 8.05 -24.67
CA GLY A 251 -21.25 6.59 -24.65
C GLY A 251 -21.53 6.01 -23.27
N THR A 252 -21.96 4.75 -23.23
CA THR A 252 -22.17 4.01 -21.98
C THR A 252 -21.21 2.82 -21.94
N ILE A 253 -20.40 2.71 -20.88
CA ILE A 253 -19.52 1.56 -20.65
C ILE A 253 -20.09 0.73 -19.50
N ARG A 254 -20.40 -0.53 -19.78
CA ARG A 254 -20.80 -1.52 -18.77
C ARG A 254 -19.61 -2.42 -18.45
N TYR A 255 -19.16 -2.41 -17.20
CA TYR A 255 -18.05 -3.24 -16.74
C TYR A 255 -18.35 -3.82 -15.36
N SER A 256 -17.72 -4.94 -15.00
CA SER A 256 -17.77 -5.49 -13.64
C SER A 256 -16.56 -4.97 -12.87
N GLU A 257 -16.78 -4.51 -11.63
CA GLU A 257 -15.71 -4.01 -10.76
C GLU A 257 -14.82 -5.17 -10.33
N GLN A 258 -13.78 -5.41 -11.12
CA GLN A 258 -12.71 -6.34 -10.79
C GLN A 258 -11.43 -5.55 -10.52
N ALA A 259 -10.71 -5.94 -9.47
CA ALA A 259 -9.38 -5.42 -9.22
C ALA A 259 -8.41 -6.57 -8.93
N TRP A 260 -7.19 -6.46 -9.45
CA TRP A 260 -6.13 -7.41 -9.17
C TRP A 260 -4.78 -6.72 -9.20
N ASN A 261 -3.84 -7.24 -8.42
CA ASN A 261 -2.47 -6.79 -8.38
C ASN A 261 -1.55 -8.02 -8.25
N VAL A 262 -0.51 -8.07 -9.06
CA VAL A 262 0.57 -9.05 -8.99
C VAL A 262 1.88 -8.29 -9.07
N SER A 263 2.76 -8.47 -8.08
CA SER A 263 4.09 -7.88 -8.14
C SER A 263 5.17 -8.88 -7.73
N VAL A 264 6.35 -8.73 -8.32
CA VAL A 264 7.54 -9.49 -7.98
C VAL A 264 8.71 -8.53 -7.88
N ASN A 265 9.29 -8.44 -6.68
CA ASN A 265 10.27 -7.43 -6.33
C ASN A 265 11.54 -8.06 -5.72
N LEU A 266 12.69 -7.46 -6.03
CA LEU A 266 13.96 -7.77 -5.38
C LEU A 266 14.18 -6.75 -4.27
N VAL A 267 14.27 -7.22 -3.02
CA VAL A 267 14.39 -6.37 -1.83
C VAL A 267 15.83 -6.37 -1.33
N TYR A 268 16.42 -5.19 -1.24
CA TYR A 268 17.75 -4.93 -0.72
C TYR A 268 17.74 -4.50 0.76
N TYR A 269 18.59 -5.15 1.55
CA TYR A 269 18.82 -4.92 2.97
C TYR A 269 20.27 -4.49 3.21
N PRO A 270 20.57 -3.19 3.41
CA PRO A 270 21.95 -2.71 3.55
C PRO A 270 22.67 -3.28 4.79
N ALA A 271 21.95 -3.68 5.83
CA ALA A 271 22.53 -4.30 7.02
C ALA A 271 22.80 -5.81 6.91
N CYS A 272 22.71 -6.43 5.73
CA CYS A 272 22.86 -7.88 5.55
C CYS A 272 21.87 -8.68 6.44
N ARG A 273 20.64 -8.17 6.57
CA ARG A 273 19.60 -8.67 7.50
C ARG A 273 18.47 -9.45 6.84
N SER A 274 18.57 -9.79 5.56
CA SER A 274 17.53 -10.52 4.85
C SER A 274 17.11 -11.80 5.60
N ARG A 275 18.07 -12.57 6.13
CA ARG A 275 17.83 -13.80 6.93
C ARG A 275 17.59 -13.61 8.42
N ARG A 276 17.69 -12.37 8.93
CA ARG A 276 17.54 -12.01 10.36
C ARG A 276 16.56 -10.87 10.57
N SER A 277 15.66 -10.66 9.62
CA SER A 277 14.75 -9.51 9.56
C SER A 277 13.89 -9.37 10.83
N LEU A 278 13.58 -10.49 11.48
CA LEU A 278 12.75 -10.58 12.69
C LEU A 278 13.40 -10.03 13.97
N ALA A 279 14.72 -9.82 13.99
CA ALA A 279 15.44 -9.46 15.21
C ALA A 279 15.37 -7.97 15.59
N SER A 280 14.72 -7.12 14.77
CA SER A 280 14.61 -5.69 15.05
C SER A 280 13.18 -5.32 15.43
N PRO A 281 12.93 -4.79 16.65
CA PRO A 281 11.59 -4.33 17.04
C PRO A 281 11.16 -3.07 16.27
N TYR A 282 12.12 -2.36 15.66
CA TYR A 282 11.84 -1.17 14.86
C TYR A 282 11.79 -1.45 13.37
N ARG A 283 11.72 -2.70 12.91
CA ARG A 283 11.51 -2.97 11.47
C ARG A 283 10.12 -2.46 11.04
N PRO A 284 9.96 -1.88 9.84
CA PRO A 284 8.66 -1.37 9.39
C PRO A 284 7.58 -2.45 9.51
N LEU A 285 6.41 -2.12 10.09
CA LEU A 285 5.30 -3.06 10.22
C LEU A 285 4.54 -3.22 8.91
N PHE A 286 4.26 -2.10 8.24
CA PHE A 286 3.53 -2.09 6.99
C PHE A 286 4.49 -1.99 5.81
N ASP A 287 4.19 -2.76 4.77
CA ASP A 287 4.77 -2.52 3.46
C ASP A 287 4.26 -1.18 2.90
N VAL A 288 5.06 -0.54 2.06
CA VAL A 288 4.65 0.69 1.37
C VAL A 288 3.45 0.39 0.50
N ALA A 289 2.45 1.27 0.54
CA ALA A 289 1.22 1.09 -0.21
C ALA A 289 1.47 0.87 -1.71
N ASP A 290 0.60 0.08 -2.30
CA ASP A 290 0.59 -0.21 -3.73
C ASP A 290 -0.82 -0.43 -4.24
N ASN A 291 -0.93 -0.79 -5.52
CA ASN A 291 -2.19 -0.99 -6.20
C ASN A 291 -3.00 -2.20 -5.67
N GLY A 292 -2.41 -3.06 -4.81
CA GLY A 292 -3.11 -4.14 -4.12
C GLY A 292 -3.60 -3.74 -2.73
N SER A 293 -2.87 -2.89 -2.01
CA SER A 293 -3.29 -2.37 -0.69
C SER A 293 -4.11 -1.08 -0.74
N MET A 294 -4.03 -0.35 -1.85
CA MET A 294 -4.72 0.91 -2.12
C MET A 294 -5.44 0.79 -3.47
N ILE A 295 -6.55 0.06 -3.46
CA ILE A 295 -7.31 -0.25 -4.66
C ILE A 295 -8.17 0.94 -5.03
N ARG A 296 -7.97 1.47 -6.23
CA ARG A 296 -8.74 2.62 -6.73
C ARG A 296 -10.16 2.21 -7.09
N SER A 297 -11.12 3.04 -6.68
CA SER A 297 -12.52 2.94 -7.04
C SER A 297 -13.03 4.18 -7.77
N ILE A 298 -14.09 4.00 -8.57
CA ILE A 298 -14.90 5.11 -9.09
C ILE A 298 -16.17 5.14 -8.24
N SER A 299 -16.37 6.22 -7.49
CA SER A 299 -17.64 6.43 -6.80
C SER A 299 -18.65 6.99 -7.80
N ILE A 300 -19.60 6.15 -8.19
CA ILE A 300 -20.80 6.56 -8.91
C ILE A 300 -21.86 6.89 -7.85
N PRO A 301 -22.52 8.06 -7.90
CA PRO A 301 -23.68 8.32 -7.05
C PRO A 301 -24.68 7.18 -7.22
N LYS A 302 -24.88 6.38 -6.16
CA LYS A 302 -25.97 5.39 -6.15
C LYS A 302 -27.30 6.14 -6.20
N PRO A 303 -28.25 5.73 -7.05
CA PRO A 303 -29.58 6.36 -7.12
C PRO A 303 -30.33 6.26 -5.79
#